data_AF-X1PGP8-F1
#
_entry.id   AF-X1PGP8-F1
#
_cell.length_a   1.000
_cell.length_b   1.000
_cell.length_c   1.000
_cell.angle_alpha   90.00
_cell.angle_beta   90.00
_cell.angle_gamma   90.00
#
_symmetry.space_group_name_H-M   'P 1'
#
loop_
_entity.id
_entity.type
_entity.pdbx_description
1 polymer ?
#
loop_
_entity_poly.entity_id
_entity_poly.type
_entity_poly.pdbx_seq_one_letter_code
_entity_poly.pdbx_strand_id
1 'polypeptide(L)'
;RELQANTSPILALFKDQGQRLSSLLAAQEPKNKPLISLTSANGEGHNIWAITESQVVNQIGNSLAEQPLYIADGHHRYESALAYQRERVARSSLASEDEAFNFVMMTLVDFSDPGLIVLPPHRLVRGISKSILNGLMAKLRAFFEIDSINKSKDRPLSRVIFALGILHIGEEMAGLLANHFGSIDKLSDASGEELLSIPTVGPKLADSITAFFRQEQNRSLLNRLRKAGLRLEEEAVKPEELPLAGQEFVITGRLETFARQEA
;
A
#
# COMPACT_ATOMS: atom_id res chain seq x y z
N ARG A 1 -22.48 -15.23 -4.94
CA ARG A 1 -21.50 -16.34 -5.05
C ARG A 1 -20.61 -16.24 -3.84
N GLU A 2 -20.79 -17.10 -2.85
CA GLU A 2 -19.87 -17.19 -1.71
C GLU A 2 -18.64 -17.96 -2.18
N LEU A 3 -17.46 -17.38 -1.98
CA LEU A 3 -16.21 -18.03 -2.31
C LEU A 3 -16.00 -19.16 -1.29
N GLN A 4 -15.93 -20.43 -1.72
CA GLN A 4 -15.58 -21.56 -0.86
C GLN A 4 -14.05 -21.65 -0.62
N ALA A 5 -13.40 -20.50 -0.41
CA ALA A 5 -11.96 -20.42 -0.20
C ALA A 5 -11.63 -19.28 0.75
N ASN A 6 -10.68 -19.51 1.65
CA ASN A 6 -10.10 -18.45 2.46
C ASN A 6 -9.04 -17.71 1.64
N THR A 7 -9.29 -16.44 1.33
CA THR A 7 -8.37 -15.59 0.55
C THR A 7 -7.60 -14.59 1.41
N SER A 8 -7.73 -14.65 2.73
CA SER A 8 -7.15 -13.67 3.66
C SER A 8 -6.30 -14.37 4.73
N PRO A 9 -5.05 -14.75 4.39
CA PRO A 9 -4.15 -15.37 5.35
C PRO A 9 -3.78 -14.40 6.49
N ILE A 10 -3.35 -14.98 7.62
CA ILE A 10 -2.61 -14.24 8.64
C ILE A 10 -1.16 -14.10 8.16
N LEU A 11 -0.65 -12.88 8.13
CA LEU A 11 0.74 -12.62 7.78
C LEU A 11 1.59 -12.65 9.06
N ALA A 12 2.52 -13.60 9.13
CA ALA A 12 3.44 -13.74 10.24
C ALA A 12 4.91 -13.72 9.76
N LEU A 13 5.77 -13.16 10.60
CA LEU A 13 7.21 -13.09 10.39
C LEU A 13 7.90 -14.07 11.33
N PHE A 14 8.98 -14.67 10.88
CA PHE A 14 9.81 -15.58 11.68
C PHE A 14 11.29 -15.31 11.38
N LYS A 15 12.19 -15.88 12.17
CA LYS A 15 13.64 -15.70 11.99
C LYS A 15 14.30 -17.03 11.63
N ASP A 16 14.69 -17.21 10.38
CA ASP A 16 15.35 -18.44 9.93
C ASP A 16 16.82 -18.53 10.41
N GLN A 17 17.02 -18.86 11.68
CA GLN A 17 18.36 -18.96 12.25
C GLN A 17 19.18 -20.06 11.55
N GLY A 18 20.22 -19.63 10.82
CA GLY A 18 21.09 -20.54 10.07
C GLY A 18 20.52 -20.97 8.71
N GLN A 19 19.53 -20.24 8.17
CA GLN A 19 19.01 -20.43 6.80
C GLN A 19 18.53 -21.85 6.51
N ARG A 20 17.95 -22.54 7.50
CA ARG A 20 17.54 -23.94 7.36
C ARG A 20 16.28 -24.06 6.53
N LEU A 21 15.29 -23.23 6.82
CA LEU A 21 14.00 -23.27 6.14
C LEU A 21 14.12 -22.72 4.71
N SER A 22 14.81 -21.61 4.53
CA SER A 22 15.15 -21.03 3.22
C SER A 22 15.90 -22.04 2.35
N SER A 23 16.92 -22.72 2.87
CA SER A 23 17.63 -23.78 2.13
C SER A 23 16.72 -24.97 1.78
N LEU A 24 15.84 -25.38 2.69
CA LEU A 24 14.88 -26.46 2.46
C LEU A 24 13.90 -26.11 1.34
N LEU A 25 13.37 -24.89 1.34
CA LEU A 25 12.44 -24.37 0.33
C LEU A 25 13.14 -24.22 -1.03
N ALA A 26 14.34 -23.64 -1.06
CA ALA A 26 15.15 -23.51 -2.28
C ALA A 26 15.49 -24.89 -2.89
N ALA A 27 15.63 -25.93 -2.08
CA ALA A 27 15.85 -27.29 -2.58
C ALA A 27 14.59 -27.93 -3.23
N GLN A 28 13.39 -27.37 -3.01
CA GLN A 28 12.15 -27.83 -3.66
C GLN A 28 11.90 -27.14 -5.00
N GLU A 29 12.35 -25.89 -5.15
CA GLU A 29 12.06 -25.07 -6.34
C GLU A 29 12.48 -25.74 -7.68
N PRO A 30 13.67 -26.36 -7.82
CA PRO A 30 14.08 -27.01 -9.06
C PRO A 30 13.39 -28.35 -9.31
N LYS A 31 12.89 -28.99 -8.25
CA LYS A 31 12.29 -30.33 -8.33
C LYS A 31 10.85 -30.27 -8.83
N ASN A 32 10.16 -29.17 -8.54
CA ASN A 32 8.74 -29.02 -8.79
C ASN A 32 8.50 -27.88 -9.77
N LYS A 33 7.73 -28.14 -10.83
CA LYS A 33 7.20 -27.06 -11.67
C LYS A 33 6.25 -26.21 -10.81
N PRO A 34 6.28 -24.86 -10.91
CA PRO A 34 5.30 -24.04 -10.20
C PRO A 34 3.88 -24.46 -10.60
N LEU A 35 3.02 -24.62 -9.59
CA LEU A 35 1.59 -24.90 -9.76
C LEU A 35 0.90 -23.73 -10.48
N ILE A 36 1.31 -22.51 -10.14
CA ILE A 36 0.84 -21.28 -10.77
C ILE A 36 2.06 -20.45 -11.13
N SER A 37 2.11 -19.97 -12.38
CA SER A 37 3.10 -18.99 -12.84
C SER A 37 2.35 -17.93 -13.62
N LEU A 38 2.40 -16.70 -13.14
CA LEU A 38 1.70 -15.55 -13.69
C LEU A 38 2.69 -14.41 -13.87
N THR A 39 2.50 -13.62 -14.92
CA THR A 39 3.22 -12.36 -15.10
C THR A 39 2.19 -11.26 -15.21
N SER A 40 2.29 -10.26 -14.35
CA SER A 40 1.41 -9.09 -14.35
C SER A 40 1.72 -8.18 -15.54
N ALA A 41 0.82 -7.21 -15.80
CA ALA A 41 0.99 -6.27 -16.91
C ALA A 41 2.19 -5.32 -16.74
N ASN A 42 2.69 -5.14 -15.52
CA ASN A 42 3.91 -4.40 -15.18
C ASN A 42 5.17 -5.30 -15.19
N GLY A 43 5.06 -6.56 -15.60
CA GLY A 43 6.20 -7.48 -15.73
C GLY A 43 6.61 -8.19 -14.44
N GLU A 44 5.83 -8.09 -13.36
CA GLU A 44 6.11 -8.80 -12.11
C GLU A 44 5.69 -10.27 -12.26
N GLY A 45 6.63 -11.18 -11.99
CA GLY A 45 6.39 -12.61 -12.00
C GLY A 45 5.92 -13.10 -10.62
N HIS A 46 4.81 -13.82 -10.59
CA HIS A 46 4.32 -14.53 -9.41
C HIS A 46 4.35 -16.02 -9.68
N ASN A 47 5.15 -16.75 -8.89
CA ASN A 47 5.25 -18.20 -8.97
C ASN A 47 4.82 -18.81 -7.64
N ILE A 48 4.01 -19.87 -7.70
CA ILE A 48 3.49 -20.57 -6.54
C ILE A 48 3.82 -22.05 -6.71
N TRP A 49 4.53 -22.60 -5.74
CA TRP A 49 4.81 -24.04 -5.65
C TRP A 49 3.98 -24.66 -4.53
N ALA A 50 3.55 -25.89 -4.74
CA ALA A 50 2.96 -26.71 -3.70
C ALA A 50 4.01 -27.68 -3.17
N ILE A 51 4.10 -27.80 -1.84
CA ILE A 51 4.89 -28.82 -1.15
C ILE A 51 3.90 -29.75 -0.46
N THR A 52 3.83 -30.99 -0.91
CA THR A 52 2.86 -31.99 -0.43
C THR A 52 3.53 -33.20 0.20
N GLU A 53 4.86 -33.32 0.06
CA GLU A 53 5.66 -34.39 0.60
C GLU A 53 5.70 -34.31 2.13
N SER A 54 5.08 -35.28 2.80
CA SER A 54 4.93 -35.27 4.27
C SER A 54 6.26 -35.12 5.01
N GLN A 55 7.36 -35.66 4.47
CA GLN A 55 8.69 -35.50 5.04
C GLN A 55 9.13 -34.03 5.07
N VAL A 56 8.91 -33.28 3.97
CA VAL A 56 9.29 -31.87 3.87
C VAL A 56 8.37 -31.03 4.76
N VAL A 57 7.06 -31.28 4.72
CA VAL A 57 6.08 -30.60 5.58
C VAL A 57 6.42 -30.77 7.06
N ASN A 58 6.78 -31.98 7.50
CA ASN A 58 7.19 -32.25 8.87
C ASN A 58 8.49 -31.52 9.26
N GLN A 59 9.46 -31.42 8.34
CA GLN A 59 10.69 -30.66 8.58
C GLN A 59 10.41 -29.16 8.74
N ILE A 60 9.52 -28.60 7.92
CA ILE A 60 9.06 -27.22 8.04
C ILE A 60 8.37 -27.02 9.40
N GLY A 61 7.41 -27.87 9.74
CA GLY A 61 6.68 -27.82 11.01
C GLY A 61 7.59 -27.88 12.23
N ASN A 62 8.51 -28.85 12.27
CA ASN A 62 9.47 -28.99 13.36
C ASN A 62 10.41 -27.79 13.48
N SER A 63 10.79 -27.17 12.36
CA SER A 63 11.64 -25.97 12.38
C SER A 63 10.92 -24.75 12.92
N LEU A 64 9.59 -24.68 12.75
CA LEU A 64 8.76 -23.56 13.22
C LEU A 64 8.23 -23.77 14.65
N ALA A 65 8.07 -25.01 15.11
CA ALA A 65 7.44 -25.33 16.39
C ALA A 65 8.12 -24.70 17.62
N GLU A 66 9.45 -24.56 17.58
CA GLU A 66 10.26 -24.09 18.71
C GLU A 66 10.59 -22.59 18.66
N GLN A 67 10.07 -21.84 17.67
CA GLN A 67 10.38 -20.43 17.49
C GLN A 67 9.15 -19.53 17.57
N PRO A 68 9.30 -18.28 18.07
CA PRO A 68 8.22 -17.32 18.05
C PRO A 68 7.87 -16.90 16.62
N LEU A 69 6.57 -16.86 16.32
CA LEU A 69 6.02 -16.25 15.11
C LEU A 69 5.42 -14.88 15.47
N TYR A 70 5.75 -13.86 14.70
CA TYR A 70 5.30 -12.48 14.92
C TYR A 70 4.21 -12.12 13.93
N ILE A 71 2.96 -11.98 14.39
CA ILE A 71 1.86 -11.57 13.51
C ILE A 71 2.07 -10.11 13.08
N ALA A 72 2.36 -9.89 11.79
CA ALA A 72 2.51 -8.58 11.19
C ALA A 72 1.16 -8.01 10.73
N ASP A 73 0.27 -8.85 10.19
CA ASP A 73 -1.11 -8.49 9.87
C ASP A 73 -2.06 -9.67 10.11
N GLY A 74 -3.29 -9.37 10.54
CA GLY A 74 -4.32 -10.38 10.77
C GLY A 74 -4.51 -10.79 12.23
N HIS A 75 -4.09 -9.98 13.21
CA HIS A 75 -4.34 -10.26 14.62
C HIS A 75 -5.84 -10.47 14.93
N HIS A 76 -6.74 -9.65 14.38
CA HIS A 76 -8.18 -9.88 14.53
C HIS A 76 -8.66 -11.17 13.85
N ARG A 77 -8.04 -11.57 12.72
CA ARG A 77 -8.35 -12.83 12.04
C ARG A 77 -7.91 -14.03 12.87
N TYR A 78 -6.74 -13.94 13.50
CA TYR A 78 -6.24 -14.92 14.46
C TYR A 78 -7.18 -15.10 15.66
N GLU A 79 -7.55 -14.01 16.34
CA GLU A 79 -8.47 -14.05 17.49
C GLU A 79 -9.84 -14.60 17.09
N SER A 80 -10.35 -14.22 15.91
CA SER A 80 -11.62 -14.74 15.39
C SER A 80 -11.53 -16.25 15.12
N ALA A 81 -10.42 -16.73 14.54
CA ALA A 81 -10.20 -18.15 14.29
C ALA A 81 -10.13 -18.95 15.61
N LEU A 82 -9.45 -18.43 16.63
CA LEU A 82 -9.42 -19.06 17.97
C LEU A 82 -10.80 -19.10 18.63
N ALA A 83 -11.55 -18.01 18.56
CA ALA A 83 -12.90 -17.96 19.11
C ALA A 83 -13.81 -18.99 18.41
N TYR A 84 -13.73 -19.07 17.08
CA TYR A 84 -14.45 -20.05 16.28
C TYR A 84 -14.05 -21.48 16.63
N GLN A 85 -12.75 -21.77 16.74
CA GLN A 85 -12.25 -23.09 17.15
C GLN A 85 -12.87 -23.50 18.50
N ARG A 86 -12.83 -22.62 19.51
CA ARG A 86 -13.39 -22.89 20.85
C ARG A 86 -14.90 -23.16 20.78
N GLU A 87 -15.65 -22.40 19.99
CA GLU A 87 -17.09 -22.63 19.78
C GLU A 87 -17.36 -24.01 19.15
N ARG A 88 -16.55 -24.42 18.17
CA ARG A 88 -16.71 -25.71 17.48
C ARG A 88 -16.34 -26.89 18.37
N VAL A 89 -15.24 -26.80 19.11
CA VAL A 89 -14.82 -27.82 20.09
C VAL A 89 -15.88 -27.99 21.18
N ALA A 90 -16.45 -26.90 21.70
CA ALA A 90 -17.50 -26.97 22.71
C ALA A 90 -18.79 -27.67 22.23
N ARG A 91 -19.05 -27.71 20.92
CA ARG A 91 -20.23 -28.33 20.31
C ARG A 91 -19.99 -29.74 19.79
N SER A 92 -18.76 -30.23 19.80
CA SER A 92 -18.40 -31.51 19.18
C SER A 92 -17.66 -32.42 20.17
N SER A 93 -18.28 -33.54 20.54
CA SER A 93 -17.72 -34.52 21.48
C SER A 93 -16.66 -35.44 20.86
N LEU A 94 -16.46 -35.38 19.53
CA LEU A 94 -15.60 -36.26 18.72
C LEU A 94 -14.82 -35.45 17.67
N ALA A 95 -14.39 -34.23 18.00
CA ALA A 95 -13.57 -33.43 17.08
C ALA A 95 -12.23 -34.12 16.83
N SER A 96 -11.99 -34.55 15.59
CA SER A 96 -10.66 -34.98 15.13
C SER A 96 -9.67 -33.81 15.17
N GLU A 97 -8.38 -34.09 15.29
CA GLU A 97 -7.33 -33.07 15.14
C GLU A 97 -7.33 -32.46 13.73
N ASP A 98 -7.77 -33.23 12.72
CA ASP A 98 -7.82 -32.82 11.32
C ASP A 98 -9.04 -31.97 10.93
N GLU A 99 -9.87 -31.56 11.89
CA GLU A 99 -11.02 -30.70 11.62
C GLU A 99 -10.58 -29.32 11.10
N ALA A 100 -11.26 -28.82 10.05
CA ALA A 100 -10.87 -27.58 9.37
C ALA A 100 -10.79 -26.35 10.31
N PHE A 101 -11.59 -26.32 11.38
CA PHE A 101 -11.56 -25.24 12.37
C PHE A 101 -10.32 -25.24 13.28
N ASN A 102 -9.47 -26.26 13.20
CA ASN A 102 -8.17 -26.30 13.87
C ASN A 102 -7.06 -25.61 13.06
N PHE A 103 -7.35 -25.23 11.81
CA PHE A 103 -6.37 -24.65 10.90
C PHE A 103 -6.81 -23.27 10.42
N VAL A 104 -5.83 -22.39 10.22
CA VAL A 104 -6.02 -21.08 9.58
C VAL A 104 -4.87 -20.86 8.62
N MET A 105 -5.18 -20.32 7.44
CA MET A 105 -4.16 -20.04 6.43
C MET A 105 -3.21 -18.96 6.96
N MET A 106 -1.90 -19.24 6.86
CA MET A 106 -0.83 -18.32 7.25
C MET A 106 0.13 -18.09 6.09
N THR A 107 0.60 -16.86 5.97
CA THR A 107 1.75 -16.48 5.16
C THR A 107 2.92 -16.26 6.10
N LEU A 108 4.02 -16.98 5.88
CA LEU A 108 5.24 -16.89 6.69
C LEU A 108 6.35 -16.24 5.86
N VAL A 109 6.97 -15.20 6.41
CA VAL A 109 8.09 -14.50 5.77
C VAL A 109 9.26 -14.40 6.73
N ASP A 110 10.48 -14.68 6.27
CA ASP A 110 11.68 -14.52 7.09
C ASP A 110 11.98 -13.02 7.27
N PHE A 111 12.34 -12.61 8.49
CA PHE A 111 12.84 -11.26 8.76
C PHE A 111 14.06 -10.87 7.92
N SER A 112 14.84 -11.86 7.50
CA SER A 112 16.06 -11.64 6.72
C SER A 112 15.80 -11.63 5.21
N ASP A 113 14.56 -11.83 4.77
CA ASP A 113 14.22 -11.82 3.35
C ASP A 113 14.48 -10.41 2.76
N PRO A 114 15.36 -10.28 1.75
CA PRO A 114 15.69 -8.96 1.18
C PRO A 114 14.50 -8.30 0.45
N GLY A 115 13.49 -9.08 0.06
CA GLY A 115 12.24 -8.60 -0.52
C GLY A 115 11.21 -8.14 0.53
N LEU A 116 11.42 -8.40 1.82
CA LEU A 116 10.55 -7.91 2.88
C LEU A 116 10.79 -6.40 3.12
N ILE A 117 9.89 -5.58 2.58
CA ILE A 117 9.89 -4.14 2.80
C ILE A 117 8.87 -3.79 3.87
N VAL A 118 9.35 -3.49 5.08
CA VAL A 118 8.51 -2.93 6.16
C VAL A 118 8.63 -1.42 6.15
N LEU A 119 7.58 -0.73 5.69
CA LEU A 119 7.55 0.73 5.73
C LEU A 119 7.34 1.21 7.17
N PRO A 120 7.97 2.33 7.58
CA PRO A 120 7.80 2.87 8.92
C PRO A 120 6.33 3.20 9.20
N PRO A 121 5.71 2.68 10.27
CA PRO A 121 4.37 3.08 10.64
C PRO A 121 4.38 4.53 11.13
N HIS A 122 3.65 5.42 10.45
CA HIS A 122 3.48 6.80 10.89
C HIS A 122 2.51 6.87 12.09
N ARG A 123 2.99 7.34 13.24
CA ARG A 123 2.16 7.55 14.44
C ARG A 123 1.99 9.04 14.70
N LEU A 124 0.74 9.50 14.76
CA LEU A 124 0.42 10.87 15.15
C LEU A 124 0.18 10.94 16.66
N VAL A 125 1.11 11.54 17.39
CA VAL A 125 0.95 11.79 18.83
C VAL A 125 0.40 13.20 19.05
N ARG A 126 -0.71 13.32 19.79
CA ARG A 126 -1.38 14.60 20.11
C ARG A 126 -1.41 14.81 21.63
N GLY A 127 -1.62 16.06 22.05
CA GLY A 127 -1.87 16.39 23.46
C GLY A 127 -0.64 16.37 24.37
N ILE A 128 0.57 16.46 23.81
CA ILE A 128 1.80 16.51 24.60
C ILE A 128 1.96 17.90 25.22
N SER A 129 2.16 17.95 26.54
CA SER A 129 2.45 19.21 27.25
C SER A 129 3.79 19.80 26.79
N LYS A 130 3.94 21.13 26.89
CA LYS A 130 5.22 21.81 26.57
C LYS A 130 6.39 21.26 27.39
N SER A 131 6.14 20.91 28.67
CA SER A 131 7.18 20.34 29.54
C SER A 131 7.70 18.99 29.04
N ILE A 132 6.82 18.12 28.53
CA ILE A 132 7.22 16.82 27.96
C ILE A 132 7.90 17.03 26.60
N LEU A 133 7.39 17.95 25.77
CA LEU A 133 7.99 18.29 24.47
C LEU A 133 9.46 18.72 24.59
N ASN A 134 9.79 19.51 25.62
CA ASN A 134 11.15 20.02 25.83
C ASN A 134 12.20 18.91 26.04
N GLY A 135 11.80 17.72 26.51
CA GLY A 135 12.68 16.56 26.69
C GLY A 135 12.47 15.43 25.68
N LEU A 136 11.37 15.45 24.92
CA LEU A 136 10.98 14.37 24.03
C LEU A 136 12.02 14.14 22.93
N MET A 137 12.50 15.21 22.29
CA MET A 137 13.49 15.10 21.20
C MET A 137 14.80 14.47 21.67
N ALA A 138 15.26 14.78 22.88
CA ALA A 138 16.46 14.18 23.45
C ALA A 138 16.29 12.67 23.68
N LYS A 139 15.11 12.26 24.18
CA LYS A 139 14.78 10.83 24.37
C LYS A 139 14.65 10.08 23.04
N LEU A 140 14.02 10.68 22.03
CA LEU A 140 13.84 10.05 20.71
C LEU A 140 15.17 9.85 19.99
N ARG A 141 16.12 10.79 20.10
CA ARG A 141 17.44 10.67 19.46
C ARG A 141 18.26 9.48 19.95
N ALA A 142 17.95 8.92 21.12
CA ALA A 142 18.60 7.70 21.61
C ALA A 142 18.17 6.44 20.83
N PHE A 143 17.03 6.48 20.14
CA PHE A 143 16.43 5.32 19.46
C PHE A 143 16.18 5.54 17.97
N PHE A 144 16.14 6.80 17.51
CA PHE A 144 15.73 7.16 16.15
C PHE A 144 16.62 8.25 15.57
N GLU A 145 16.87 8.16 14.26
CA GLU A 145 17.27 9.31 13.46
C GLU A 145 16.08 10.27 13.32
N ILE A 146 16.30 11.56 13.56
CA ILE A 146 15.25 12.57 13.55
C ILE A 146 15.49 13.57 12.43
N ASP A 147 14.62 13.52 11.43
CA ASP A 147 14.59 14.48 10.35
C ASP A 147 13.45 15.50 10.53
N SER A 148 13.78 16.78 10.28
CA SER A 148 12.76 17.81 10.19
C SER A 148 12.04 17.73 8.85
N ILE A 149 10.72 17.83 8.86
CA ILE A 149 9.90 17.83 7.64
C ILE A 149 9.96 19.17 6.89
N ASN A 150 10.88 20.09 7.18
CA ASN A 150 10.91 21.40 6.51
C ASN A 150 11.04 21.28 4.98
N LYS A 151 11.79 20.28 4.48
CA LYS A 151 11.88 19.95 3.05
C LYS A 151 10.53 19.56 2.44
N SER A 152 9.52 19.20 3.24
CA SER A 152 8.19 18.88 2.73
C SER A 152 7.43 20.11 2.22
N LYS A 153 7.85 21.31 2.63
CA LYS A 153 7.20 22.57 2.23
C LYS A 153 7.44 22.89 0.75
N ASP A 154 8.56 22.44 0.20
CA ASP A 154 8.99 22.69 -1.18
C ASP A 154 8.51 21.61 -2.16
N ARG A 155 7.71 20.64 -1.67
CA ARG A 155 7.15 19.59 -2.52
C ARG A 155 6.23 20.20 -3.58
N PRO A 156 6.15 19.60 -4.78
CA PRO A 156 5.39 20.17 -5.86
C PRO A 156 3.89 20.18 -5.58
N LEU A 157 3.14 21.05 -6.28
CA LEU A 157 1.71 21.23 -6.08
C LEU A 157 0.94 19.92 -6.28
N SER A 158 1.37 19.08 -7.23
CA SER A 158 0.80 17.75 -7.46
C SER A 158 0.87 16.85 -6.22
N ARG A 159 1.97 16.89 -5.45
CA ARG A 159 2.11 16.14 -4.20
C ARG A 159 1.19 16.69 -3.12
N VAL A 160 0.97 18.00 -3.09
CA VAL A 160 0.01 18.61 -2.16
C VAL A 160 -1.40 18.19 -2.50
N ILE A 161 -1.83 18.30 -3.77
CA ILE A 161 -3.17 17.90 -4.22
C ILE A 161 -3.45 16.43 -3.90
N PHE A 162 -2.47 15.55 -4.17
CA PHE A 162 -2.59 14.14 -3.83
C PHE A 162 -2.73 13.92 -2.32
N ALA A 163 -1.92 14.61 -1.51
CA ALA A 163 -1.94 14.49 -0.05
C ALA A 163 -3.21 15.05 0.62
N LEU A 164 -3.99 15.88 -0.08
CA LEU A 164 -5.29 16.35 0.43
C LEU A 164 -6.32 15.21 0.52
N GLY A 165 -6.10 14.08 -0.16
CA GLY A 165 -6.98 12.92 -0.08
C GLY A 165 -8.37 13.18 -0.67
N ILE A 166 -8.44 13.99 -1.75
CA ILE A 166 -9.68 14.22 -2.48
C ILE A 166 -10.14 12.88 -3.06
N LEU A 167 -11.39 12.51 -2.81
CA LEU A 167 -11.94 11.22 -3.25
C LEU A 167 -11.74 11.04 -4.77
N HIS A 168 -11.30 9.85 -5.17
CA HIS A 168 -11.00 9.46 -6.55
C HIS A 168 -9.79 10.16 -7.21
N ILE A 169 -9.06 11.03 -6.50
CA ILE A 169 -7.86 11.68 -7.02
C ILE A 169 -6.62 10.89 -6.62
N GLY A 170 -6.05 10.18 -7.60
CA GLY A 170 -4.73 9.52 -7.49
C GLY A 170 -3.57 10.44 -7.87
N GLU A 171 -2.35 9.91 -7.83
CA GLU A 171 -1.11 10.66 -8.11
C GLU A 171 -1.10 11.26 -9.53
N GLU A 172 -1.50 10.49 -10.55
CA GLU A 172 -1.56 10.95 -11.93
C GLU A 172 -2.54 12.11 -12.11
N MET A 173 -3.76 11.97 -11.56
CA MET A 173 -4.79 13.01 -11.64
C MET A 173 -4.36 14.28 -10.89
N ALA A 174 -3.71 14.13 -9.73
CA ALA A 174 -3.17 15.26 -9.00
C ALA A 174 -2.08 16.01 -9.80
N GLY A 175 -1.24 15.28 -10.55
CA GLY A 175 -0.28 15.85 -11.50
C GLY A 175 -0.97 16.66 -12.60
N LEU A 176 -1.99 16.08 -13.22
CA LEU A 176 -2.75 16.75 -14.28
C LEU A 176 -3.46 18.02 -13.79
N LEU A 177 -4.09 17.98 -12.61
CA LEU A 177 -4.75 19.14 -12.01
C LEU A 177 -3.74 20.23 -11.65
N ALA A 178 -2.58 19.86 -11.09
CA ALA A 178 -1.50 20.80 -10.79
C ALA A 178 -1.02 21.52 -12.06
N ASN A 179 -0.79 20.78 -13.14
CA ASN A 179 -0.32 21.34 -14.41
C ASN A 179 -1.37 22.25 -15.07
N HIS A 180 -2.65 21.85 -15.03
CA HIS A 180 -3.74 22.62 -15.66
C HIS A 180 -4.01 23.93 -14.92
N PHE A 181 -4.13 23.88 -13.58
CA PHE A 181 -4.52 25.06 -12.79
C PHE A 181 -3.33 25.89 -12.29
N GLY A 182 -2.18 25.28 -12.01
CA GLY A 182 -0.97 25.96 -11.51
C GLY A 182 -1.06 26.54 -10.09
N SER A 183 -2.25 26.56 -9.48
CA SER A 183 -2.46 27.02 -8.10
C SER A 183 -3.61 26.25 -7.47
N ILE A 184 -3.49 25.96 -6.17
CA ILE A 184 -4.58 25.34 -5.41
C ILE A 184 -5.81 26.25 -5.34
N ASP A 185 -5.63 27.58 -5.39
CA ASP A 185 -6.71 28.55 -5.32
C ASP A 185 -7.51 28.54 -6.63
N LYS A 186 -6.82 28.49 -7.77
CA LYS A 186 -7.46 28.31 -9.08
C LYS A 186 -8.24 26.99 -9.17
N LEU A 187 -7.66 25.89 -8.68
CA LEU A 187 -8.37 24.61 -8.62
C LEU A 187 -9.59 24.67 -7.67
N SER A 188 -9.47 25.38 -6.55
CA SER A 188 -10.55 25.55 -5.56
C SER A 188 -11.73 26.36 -6.11
N ASP A 189 -11.46 27.32 -6.99
CA ASP A 189 -12.45 28.22 -7.58
C ASP A 189 -12.98 27.72 -8.95
N ALA A 190 -12.39 26.65 -9.49
CA ALA A 190 -12.76 26.07 -10.76
C ALA A 190 -14.24 25.67 -10.80
N SER A 191 -14.90 25.99 -11.91
CA SER A 191 -16.29 25.59 -12.12
C SER A 191 -16.39 24.11 -12.51
N GLY A 192 -17.57 23.51 -12.33
CA GLY A 192 -17.80 22.13 -12.79
C GLY A 192 -17.59 21.97 -14.29
N GLU A 193 -17.96 22.98 -15.09
CA GLU A 193 -17.75 23.00 -16.55
C GLU A 193 -16.26 23.05 -16.90
N GLU A 194 -15.48 23.86 -16.20
CA GLU A 194 -14.03 23.95 -16.38
C GLU A 194 -13.34 22.64 -16.04
N LEU A 195 -13.73 21.99 -14.94
CA LEU A 195 -13.24 20.66 -14.58
C LEU A 195 -13.58 19.61 -15.65
N LEU A 196 -14.81 19.64 -16.18
CA LEU A 196 -15.25 18.72 -17.24
C LEU A 196 -14.58 18.95 -18.59
N SER A 197 -13.98 20.12 -18.81
CA SER A 197 -13.23 20.40 -20.05
C SER A 197 -11.90 19.64 -20.14
N ILE A 198 -11.44 19.07 -19.02
CA ILE A 198 -10.22 18.28 -18.95
C ILE A 198 -10.52 16.86 -19.48
N PRO A 199 -9.80 16.36 -20.52
CA PRO A 199 -10.12 15.10 -21.22
C PRO A 199 -10.27 13.84 -20.36
N THR A 200 -9.71 13.83 -19.14
CA THR A 200 -9.73 12.68 -18.21
C THR A 200 -10.66 12.88 -17.00
N VAL A 201 -11.27 14.06 -16.86
CA VAL A 201 -12.12 14.41 -15.72
C VAL A 201 -13.58 14.24 -16.10
N GLY A 202 -14.16 13.12 -15.66
CA GLY A 202 -15.60 12.89 -15.75
C GLY A 202 -16.40 13.55 -14.61
N PRO A 203 -17.74 13.52 -14.69
CA PRO A 203 -18.62 14.16 -13.69
C PRO A 203 -18.34 13.76 -12.24
N LYS A 204 -18.05 12.48 -11.98
CA LYS A 204 -17.73 11.99 -10.62
C LYS A 204 -16.48 12.64 -10.02
N LEU A 205 -15.46 12.87 -10.84
CA LEU A 205 -14.22 13.52 -10.41
C LEU A 205 -14.47 15.01 -10.16
N ALA A 206 -15.17 15.68 -11.08
CA ALA A 206 -15.55 17.08 -10.94
C ALA A 206 -16.39 17.33 -9.67
N ASP A 207 -17.37 16.45 -9.40
CA ASP A 207 -18.19 16.48 -8.19
C ASP A 207 -17.34 16.29 -6.93
N SER A 208 -16.39 15.34 -6.95
CA SER A 208 -15.52 15.06 -5.80
C SER A 208 -14.60 16.24 -5.46
N ILE A 209 -14.03 16.87 -6.49
CA ILE A 209 -13.20 18.08 -6.36
C ILE A 209 -14.05 19.22 -5.80
N THR A 210 -15.20 19.51 -6.43
CA THR A 210 -16.11 20.58 -6.01
C THR A 210 -16.60 20.38 -4.57
N ALA A 211 -17.02 19.15 -4.23
CA ALA A 211 -17.49 18.81 -2.89
C ALA A 211 -16.40 18.95 -1.84
N PHE A 212 -15.14 18.61 -2.17
CA PHE A 212 -14.01 18.81 -1.27
C PHE A 212 -13.81 20.29 -0.95
N PHE A 213 -13.71 21.16 -1.96
CA PHE A 213 -13.45 22.59 -1.75
C PHE A 213 -14.64 23.38 -1.22
N ARG A 214 -15.87 22.85 -1.29
CA ARG A 214 -17.05 23.46 -0.64
C ARG A 214 -17.07 23.29 0.89
N GLN A 215 -16.36 22.30 1.42
CA GLN A 215 -16.34 22.04 2.87
C GLN A 215 -15.47 23.06 3.61
N GLU A 216 -16.04 23.71 4.62
CA GLU A 216 -15.34 24.72 5.43
C GLU A 216 -14.09 24.15 6.13
N GLN A 217 -14.14 22.89 6.57
CA GLN A 217 -13.00 22.23 7.20
C GLN A 217 -11.79 22.14 6.25
N ASN A 218 -12.04 21.84 4.97
CA ASN A 218 -10.99 21.73 3.95
C ASN A 218 -10.43 23.09 3.58
N ARG A 219 -11.28 24.13 3.48
CA ARG A 219 -10.81 25.52 3.30
C ARG A 219 -9.94 25.98 4.48
N SER A 220 -10.33 25.64 5.70
CA SER A 220 -9.55 25.93 6.91
C SER A 220 -8.20 25.19 6.92
N LEU A 221 -8.19 23.92 6.48
CA LEU A 221 -6.96 23.16 6.28
C LEU A 221 -6.01 23.86 5.30
N LEU A 222 -6.48 24.25 4.12
CA LEU A 222 -5.67 24.95 3.12
C LEU A 222 -5.08 26.25 3.66
N ASN A 223 -5.86 27.03 4.41
CA ASN A 223 -5.38 28.23 5.08
C ASN A 223 -4.27 27.95 6.10
N ARG A 224 -4.35 26.84 6.83
CA ARG A 224 -3.28 26.41 7.75
C ARG A 224 -2.03 25.98 6.99
N LEU A 225 -2.18 25.24 5.90
CA LEU A 225 -1.07 24.82 5.04
C LEU A 225 -0.35 26.03 4.43
N ARG A 226 -1.12 27.03 3.96
CA ARG A 226 -0.60 28.31 3.47
C ARG A 226 0.20 29.03 4.55
N LYS A 227 -0.35 29.19 5.75
CA LYS A 227 0.34 29.81 6.89
C LYS A 227 1.60 29.04 7.33
N ALA A 228 1.63 27.72 7.10
CA ALA A 228 2.80 26.90 7.38
C ALA A 228 3.91 27.04 6.30
N GLY A 229 3.61 27.70 5.18
CA GLY A 229 4.55 27.98 4.09
C GLY A 229 4.70 26.83 3.09
N LEU A 230 3.67 26.01 2.90
CA LEU A 230 3.68 25.02 1.80
C LEU A 230 3.61 25.74 0.45
N ARG A 231 4.31 25.18 -0.54
CA ARG A 231 4.17 25.58 -1.95
C ARG A 231 2.80 25.15 -2.48
N LEU A 232 1.90 26.13 -2.62
CA LEU A 232 0.53 25.93 -3.11
C LEU A 232 0.33 26.42 -4.54
N GLU A 233 1.40 26.88 -5.18
CA GLU A 233 1.41 27.41 -6.53
C GLU A 233 2.70 26.99 -7.24
N GLU A 234 2.59 26.72 -8.53
CA GLU A 234 3.69 26.42 -9.43
C GLU A 234 3.51 27.18 -10.73
N GLU A 235 4.63 27.62 -11.32
CA GLU A 235 4.59 28.09 -12.69
C GLU A 235 4.13 26.92 -13.56
N ALA A 236 3.01 27.11 -14.26
CA ALA A 236 2.55 26.16 -15.23
C ALA A 236 3.67 25.96 -16.25
N VAL A 237 4.19 24.73 -16.35
CA VAL A 237 5.11 24.37 -17.42
C VAL A 237 4.33 24.59 -18.70
N LYS A 238 4.70 25.62 -19.47
CA LYS A 238 4.12 25.82 -20.79
C LYS A 238 4.35 24.52 -21.56
N PRO A 239 3.31 23.95 -22.19
CA PRO A 239 3.53 22.84 -23.10
C PRO A 239 4.56 23.33 -24.12
N GLU A 240 5.75 22.72 -24.13
CA GLU A 240 6.60 22.83 -25.31
C GLU A 240 5.78 22.31 -26.49
N GLU A 241 5.94 22.91 -27.67
CA GLU A 241 5.34 22.38 -28.89
C GLU A 241 5.93 20.99 -29.13
N LEU A 242 5.26 19.98 -28.59
CA LEU A 242 5.62 18.59 -28.81
C LEU A 242 5.33 18.26 -30.28
N PRO A 243 6.13 17.39 -30.92
CA PRO A 243 6.00 17.08 -32.35
C PRO A 243 4.60 16.61 -32.80
N LEU A 244 3.76 16.21 -31.84
CA LEU A 244 2.43 15.65 -32.04
C LEU A 244 1.31 16.55 -31.51
N ALA A 245 1.59 17.81 -31.18
CA ALA A 245 0.57 18.75 -30.70
C ALA A 245 -0.60 18.88 -31.70
N GLY A 246 -1.83 18.67 -31.22
CA GLY A 246 -3.06 18.78 -32.02
C GLY A 246 -3.42 17.52 -32.83
N GLN A 247 -2.68 16.42 -32.69
CA GLN A 247 -2.98 15.16 -33.37
C GLN A 247 -3.65 14.17 -32.41
N GLU A 248 -4.79 13.61 -32.82
CA GLU A 248 -5.44 12.49 -32.12
C GLU A 248 -5.08 11.16 -32.79
N PHE A 249 -4.46 10.25 -32.05
CA PHE A 249 -4.13 8.91 -32.53
C PHE A 249 -4.91 7.86 -31.75
N VAL A 250 -5.47 6.89 -32.48
CA VAL A 250 -5.99 5.65 -31.91
C VAL A 250 -5.00 4.55 -32.27
N ILE A 251 -4.24 4.10 -31.27
CA ILE A 251 -3.32 2.97 -31.42
C ILE A 251 -4.05 1.71 -30.97
N THR A 252 -4.36 0.82 -31.91
CA THR A 252 -4.93 -0.50 -31.63
C THR A 252 -3.90 -1.58 -31.95
N GLY A 253 -3.56 -2.41 -30.96
CA GLY A 253 -2.55 -3.47 -31.09
C GLY A 253 -1.58 -3.53 -29.90
N ARG A 254 -0.56 -4.39 -30.00
CA ARG A 254 0.55 -4.49 -29.04
C ARG A 254 1.81 -3.98 -29.74
N LEU A 255 2.53 -3.03 -29.14
CA LEU A 255 3.88 -2.68 -29.60
C LEU A 255 4.80 -3.81 -29.16
N GLU A 256 5.29 -4.62 -30.10
CA GLU A 256 6.05 -5.84 -29.80
C GLU A 256 7.44 -5.56 -29.22
N THR A 257 7.99 -4.37 -29.47
CA THR A 257 9.39 -4.01 -29.19
C THR A 257 9.59 -2.90 -28.15
N PHE A 258 8.52 -2.31 -27.62
CA PHE A 258 8.61 -1.23 -26.62
C PHE A 258 7.97 -1.66 -25.30
N ALA A 259 8.69 -1.48 -24.19
CA ALA A 259 8.07 -1.56 -22.87
C ALA A 259 7.10 -0.38 -22.69
N ARG A 260 6.06 -0.53 -21.87
CA ARG A 260 5.01 0.50 -21.67
C ARG A 260 5.54 1.85 -21.15
N GLN A 261 6.73 1.88 -20.56
CA GLN A 261 7.41 3.12 -20.14
C GLN A 261 8.22 3.79 -21.26
N GLU A 262 8.46 3.09 -22.37
CA GLU A 262 9.28 3.53 -23.50
C GLU A 262 8.44 3.94 -24.73
N ALA A 263 7.12 3.68 -24.69
CA ALA A 263 6.14 4.09 -25.69
C ALA A 263 5.37 5.32 -25.20
#